data_AF-L5NX66-F1
#
_entry.id   AF-L5NX66-F1
#
_cell.length_a   1.000
_cell.length_b   1.000
_cell.length_c   1.000
_cell.angle_alpha   90.00
_cell.angle_beta   90.00
_cell.angle_gamma   90.00
#
_symmetry.space_group_name_H-M   'P 1'
#
loop_
_entity.id
_entity.type
_entity.pdbx_description
1 polymer ?
#
loop_
_entity_poly.entity_id
_entity_poly.type
_entity_poly.pdbx_seq_one_letter_code
_entity_poly.pdbx_strand_id
1 'polypeptide(L)'
;MFLDSQSYDSTRFVDGDYSISYFLLDQHSELQQLEEYLAGHSAQLANELAFVTSLFDNQFGGQLLTAEDVYQLLITRDELRHGWRPRGRNHTTPQDFSDEYDIRPSRVDSLPLPDGRCRSGYSEKWFAGLFDGICRYRASIAQTDEVRIGYTMYPIARMHLTGVSKQLVDYALDYCESTGIDYGSSSTRHDFQVYFTAHQNVRKIIETLLPHSIVLRQHSELMLESILPRFEEGVHTTKTGFYELL
;
A
#
# COMPACT_ATOMS: atom_id res chain seq x y z
N MET A 1 9.34 16.05 -8.85
CA MET A 1 8.57 15.35 -7.80
C MET A 1 7.93 16.42 -6.90
N PHE A 2 6.82 16.17 -6.19
CA PHE A 2 6.18 17.19 -5.32
C PHE A 2 7.19 17.86 -4.37
N LEU A 3 8.06 17.04 -3.77
CA LEU A 3 9.10 17.53 -2.86
C LEU A 3 10.10 18.48 -3.54
N ASP A 4 10.54 18.15 -4.76
CA ASP A 4 11.46 19.02 -5.53
C ASP A 4 10.82 20.35 -5.91
N SER A 5 9.49 20.39 -6.08
CA SER A 5 8.76 21.60 -6.50
C SER A 5 8.49 22.59 -5.35
N GLN A 6 8.63 22.15 -4.09
CA GLN A 6 8.24 22.93 -2.91
C GLN A 6 9.44 23.38 -2.05
N SER A 7 10.68 23.12 -2.50
CA SER A 7 11.91 23.54 -1.79
C SER A 7 11.96 23.10 -0.31
N TYR A 8 11.47 21.90 -0.01
CA TYR A 8 11.45 21.38 1.36
C TYR A 8 12.87 21.14 1.92
N ASP A 9 13.05 21.43 3.21
CA ASP A 9 14.31 21.21 3.92
C ASP A 9 14.62 19.72 4.11
N SER A 10 15.80 19.30 3.65
CA SER A 10 16.37 17.96 3.82
C SER A 10 16.47 17.48 5.28
N THR A 11 16.39 18.38 6.27
CA THR A 11 16.40 18.04 7.70
C THR A 11 15.13 17.31 8.18
N ARG A 12 14.06 17.31 7.38
CA ARG A 12 12.79 16.61 7.66
C ARG A 12 12.74 15.16 7.16
N PHE A 13 13.86 14.68 6.62
CA PHE A 13 14.05 13.28 6.31
C PHE A 13 14.30 12.52 7.61
N VAL A 14 13.38 11.62 7.96
CA VAL A 14 13.52 10.77 9.14
C VAL A 14 13.99 9.41 8.68
N ASP A 15 15.21 9.04 9.07
CA ASP A 15 15.68 7.66 8.95
C ASP A 15 14.99 6.82 10.02
N GLY A 16 13.98 6.05 9.61
CA GLY A 16 13.34 5.09 10.50
C GLY A 16 14.29 3.93 10.80
N ASP A 17 14.46 3.60 12.08
CA ASP A 17 15.02 2.31 12.45
C ASP A 17 14.17 1.20 11.81
N TYR A 18 14.80 0.31 11.05
CA TYR A 18 14.18 -0.80 10.31
C TYR A 18 13.43 -0.46 9.01
N SER A 19 14.07 0.36 8.16
CA SER A 19 14.06 0.23 6.68
C SER A 19 13.08 1.06 5.83
N ILE A 20 12.53 2.17 6.32
CA ILE A 20 11.94 3.17 5.42
C ILE A 20 12.30 4.54 5.96
N SER A 21 13.19 5.25 5.27
CA SER A 21 13.32 6.68 5.48
C SER A 21 12.08 7.38 4.92
N TYR A 22 11.49 8.29 5.69
CA TYR A 22 10.25 8.96 5.30
C TYR A 22 10.37 10.48 5.45
N PHE A 23 9.56 11.18 4.67
CA PHE A 23 9.43 12.62 4.76
C PHE A 23 8.21 12.96 5.63
N LEU A 24 8.42 13.71 6.71
CA LEU A 24 7.33 14.14 7.60
C LEU A 24 6.74 15.48 7.13
N LEU A 25 5.45 15.47 6.82
CA LEU A 25 4.63 16.67 6.66
C LEU A 25 3.69 16.77 7.86
N ASP A 26 3.82 17.83 8.63
CA ASP A 26 3.06 18.03 9.87
C ASP A 26 2.36 19.40 9.96
N GLN A 27 2.67 20.33 9.06
CA GLN A 27 2.00 21.62 9.01
C GLN A 27 0.73 21.53 8.17
N HIS A 28 -0.35 22.11 8.69
CA HIS A 28 -1.66 22.13 8.02
C HIS A 28 -1.59 22.68 6.59
N SER A 29 -0.84 23.77 6.38
CA SER A 29 -0.64 24.36 5.06
C SER A 29 0.08 23.43 4.07
N GLU A 30 0.99 22.58 4.55
CA GLU A 30 1.69 21.61 3.71
C GLU A 30 0.79 20.45 3.31
N LEU A 31 -0.08 20.01 4.24
CA LEU A 31 -1.08 18.99 3.97
C LEU A 31 -2.11 19.48 2.93
N GLN A 32 -2.51 20.75 2.99
CA GLN A 32 -3.38 21.37 1.97
C GLN A 32 -2.69 21.42 0.59
N GLN A 33 -1.43 21.80 0.52
CA GLN A 33 -0.68 21.78 -0.75
C GLN A 33 -0.54 20.37 -1.32
N LEU A 34 -0.32 19.37 -0.46
CA LEU A 34 -0.26 17.97 -0.88
C LEU A 34 -1.64 17.48 -1.35
N GLU A 35 -2.72 17.88 -0.68
CA GLU A 35 -4.11 17.58 -1.08
C GLU A 35 -4.38 18.10 -2.49
N GLU A 36 -4.08 19.38 -2.76
CA GLU A 36 -4.23 20.00 -4.07
C GLU A 36 -3.38 19.31 -5.14
N TYR A 37 -2.14 18.94 -4.81
CA TYR A 37 -1.28 18.20 -5.73
C TYR A 37 -1.83 16.81 -6.04
N LEU A 38 -2.34 16.09 -5.04
CA LEU A 38 -2.87 14.74 -5.20
C LEU A 38 -4.27 14.72 -5.81
N ALA A 39 -4.98 15.85 -5.85
CA ALA A 39 -6.22 15.98 -6.59
C ALA A 39 -6.00 15.60 -8.06
N GLY A 40 -6.72 14.59 -8.53
CA GLY A 40 -6.53 14.03 -9.88
C GLY A 40 -5.37 13.03 -10.02
N HIS A 41 -4.64 12.73 -8.96
CA HIS A 41 -3.58 11.70 -8.94
C HIS A 41 -3.95 10.50 -8.07
N SER A 42 -4.57 10.73 -6.90
CA SER A 42 -5.06 9.69 -5.98
C SER A 42 -6.27 10.19 -5.21
N ALA A 43 -7.47 9.72 -5.58
CA ALA A 43 -8.71 10.13 -4.91
C ALA A 43 -8.73 9.72 -3.43
N GLN A 44 -8.22 8.52 -3.12
CA GLN A 44 -8.17 8.03 -1.75
C GLN A 44 -7.29 8.94 -0.88
N LEU A 45 -6.05 9.21 -1.30
CA LEU A 45 -5.14 10.04 -0.50
C LEU A 45 -5.62 11.50 -0.42
N ALA A 46 -6.20 12.03 -1.50
CA ALA A 46 -6.81 13.35 -1.47
C ALA A 46 -7.98 13.42 -0.47
N ASN A 47 -8.82 12.39 -0.40
CA ASN A 47 -9.91 12.32 0.60
C ASN A 47 -9.40 12.21 2.03
N GLU A 48 -8.36 11.39 2.24
CA GLU A 48 -7.74 11.24 3.54
C GLU A 48 -7.11 12.57 4.02
N LEU A 49 -6.51 13.34 3.10
CA LEU A 49 -5.99 14.66 3.40
C LEU A 49 -7.12 15.67 3.65
N ALA A 50 -8.12 15.74 2.77
CA ALA A 50 -9.30 16.62 2.93
C ALA A 50 -10.04 16.36 4.26
N PHE A 51 -10.06 15.10 4.71
CA PHE A 51 -10.56 14.76 6.03
C PHE A 51 -9.78 15.49 7.14
N VAL A 52 -8.44 15.44 7.11
CA VAL A 52 -7.58 16.06 8.14
C VAL A 52 -7.54 17.59 8.02
N THR A 53 -7.44 18.12 6.81
CA THR A 53 -7.26 19.55 6.54
C THR A 53 -8.55 20.35 6.66
N SER A 54 -9.71 19.71 6.57
CA SER A 54 -11.01 20.39 6.58
C SER A 54 -12.01 19.73 7.52
N LEU A 55 -12.45 18.49 7.25
CA LEU A 55 -13.57 17.90 8.00
C LEU A 55 -13.27 17.77 9.49
N PHE A 56 -12.06 17.30 9.81
CA PHE A 56 -11.61 17.11 11.18
C PHE A 56 -11.51 18.44 11.92
N ASP A 57 -10.85 19.44 11.34
CA ASP A 57 -10.67 20.74 11.99
C ASP A 57 -12.02 21.45 12.19
N ASN A 58 -12.92 21.39 11.22
CA ASN A 58 -14.24 22.00 11.32
C ASN A 58 -15.17 21.34 12.35
N GLN A 59 -15.06 20.03 12.54
CA GLN A 59 -15.96 19.27 13.43
C GLN A 59 -15.37 19.04 14.82
N PHE A 60 -14.04 18.92 14.92
CA PHE A 60 -13.35 18.49 16.14
C PHE A 60 -12.26 19.48 16.58
N GLY A 61 -11.89 20.47 15.75
CA GLY A 61 -10.89 21.49 16.05
C GLY A 61 -11.46 22.59 16.96
N GLY A 62 -10.93 22.71 18.18
CA GLY A 62 -11.15 23.89 19.03
C GLY A 62 -12.11 23.72 20.21
N GLN A 63 -12.64 22.52 20.47
CA GLN A 63 -13.44 22.24 21.68
C GLN A 63 -13.05 20.91 22.33
N LEU A 64 -13.49 20.73 23.58
CA LEU A 64 -13.34 19.47 24.31
C LEU A 64 -14.38 18.47 23.77
N LEU A 65 -13.91 17.38 23.18
CA LEU A 65 -14.78 16.38 22.55
C LEU A 65 -15.58 15.60 23.59
N THR A 66 -16.86 15.35 23.30
CA THR A 66 -17.68 14.39 24.03
C THR A 66 -17.35 12.95 23.62
N ALA A 67 -17.84 11.98 24.39
CA ALA A 67 -17.71 10.57 24.01
C ALA A 67 -18.41 10.28 22.66
N GLU A 68 -19.57 10.91 22.41
CA GLU A 68 -20.27 10.76 21.12
C GLU A 68 -19.44 11.35 19.95
N ASP A 69 -18.77 12.49 20.15
CA ASP A 69 -17.88 13.08 19.13
C ASP A 69 -16.68 12.18 18.82
N VAL A 70 -16.05 11.62 19.87
CA VAL A 70 -14.93 10.69 19.69
C VAL A 70 -15.40 9.41 18.98
N TYR A 71 -16.57 8.88 19.34
CA TYR A 71 -17.15 7.73 18.65
C TYR A 71 -17.45 8.04 17.18
N GLN A 72 -18.02 9.21 16.88
CA GLN A 72 -18.27 9.68 15.51
C GLN A 72 -16.97 9.78 14.70
N LEU A 73 -15.90 10.31 15.30
CA LEU A 73 -14.57 10.36 14.70
C LEU A 73 -14.06 8.94 14.37
N LEU A 74 -14.20 7.99 15.29
CA LEU A 74 -13.72 6.61 15.10
C LEU A 74 -14.46 5.90 13.96
N ILE A 75 -15.80 6.00 13.89
CA ILE A 75 -16.57 5.39 12.79
C ILE A 75 -16.29 6.07 11.44
N THR A 76 -16.16 7.39 11.42
CA THR A 76 -15.85 8.16 10.19
C THR A 76 -14.45 7.80 9.66
N ARG A 77 -13.46 7.67 10.55
CA ARG A 77 -12.10 7.21 10.19
C ARG A 77 -12.12 5.80 9.59
N ASP A 78 -12.86 4.88 10.19
CA ASP A 78 -12.94 3.50 9.72
C ASP A 78 -13.62 3.41 8.34
N GLU A 79 -14.63 4.25 8.09
CA GLU A 79 -15.25 4.38 6.75
C GLU A 79 -14.30 4.99 5.72
N LEU A 80 -13.59 6.05 6.09
CA LEU A 80 -12.57 6.71 5.25
C LEU A 80 -11.50 5.73 4.78
N ARG A 81 -11.13 4.78 5.64
CA ARG A 81 -10.13 3.74 5.34
C ARG A 81 -10.75 2.43 4.86
N HIS A 82 -11.97 2.49 4.35
CA HIS A 82 -12.66 1.36 3.73
C HIS A 82 -12.71 0.10 4.62
N GLY A 83 -12.93 0.31 5.92
CA GLY A 83 -13.01 -0.75 6.91
C GLY A 83 -11.66 -1.30 7.37
N TRP A 84 -10.53 -0.71 6.97
CA TRP A 84 -9.24 -1.05 7.55
C TRP A 84 -9.18 -0.62 9.00
N ARG A 85 -8.85 -1.59 9.86
CA ARG A 85 -8.75 -1.41 11.30
C ARG A 85 -7.30 -1.59 11.71
N PRO A 86 -6.65 -0.55 12.25
CA PRO A 86 -5.33 -0.74 12.82
C PRO A 86 -5.42 -1.77 13.96
N ARG A 87 -4.62 -2.83 13.89
CA ARG A 87 -4.53 -3.85 14.94
C ARG A 87 -3.39 -3.50 15.89
N GLY A 88 -3.64 -3.55 17.20
CA GLY A 88 -2.59 -3.40 18.19
C GLY A 88 -3.13 -3.01 19.56
N ARG A 89 -2.27 -3.13 20.59
CA ARG A 89 -2.60 -2.84 21.99
C ARG A 89 -3.08 -1.40 22.23
N ASN A 90 -2.72 -0.47 21.33
CA ASN A 90 -3.02 0.96 21.46
C ASN A 90 -4.16 1.43 20.52
N HIS A 91 -4.91 0.50 19.91
CA HIS A 91 -6.00 0.84 19.00
C HIS A 91 -7.34 0.43 19.59
N THR A 92 -8.13 1.43 20.00
CA THR A 92 -9.52 1.23 20.43
C THR A 92 -10.43 1.14 19.21
N THR A 93 -11.23 0.08 19.12
CA THR A 93 -12.25 -0.04 18.06
C THR A 93 -13.47 0.82 18.41
N PRO A 94 -14.29 1.25 17.43
CA PRO A 94 -15.54 1.93 17.73
C PRO A 94 -16.43 1.15 18.70
N GLN A 95 -16.47 -0.19 18.57
CA GLN A 95 -17.28 -1.06 19.43
C GLN A 95 -16.78 -1.05 20.88
N ASP A 96 -15.48 -1.23 21.09
CA ASP A 96 -14.91 -1.21 22.45
C ASP A 96 -15.17 0.15 23.11
N PHE A 97 -15.04 1.24 22.33
CA PHE A 97 -15.31 2.59 22.81
C PHE A 97 -16.81 2.80 23.12
N SER A 98 -17.72 2.33 22.29
CA SER A 98 -19.16 2.47 22.58
C SER A 98 -19.57 1.70 23.82
N ASP A 99 -18.97 0.52 24.05
CA ASP A 99 -19.26 -0.30 25.23
C ASP A 99 -18.72 0.36 26.52
N GLU A 100 -17.52 0.96 26.46
CA GLU A 100 -16.92 1.66 27.60
C GLU A 100 -17.71 2.91 28.02
N TYR A 101 -18.26 3.65 27.05
CA TYR A 101 -18.93 4.94 27.28
C TYR A 101 -20.47 4.89 27.16
N ASP A 102 -21.08 3.69 27.09
CA ASP A 102 -22.52 3.46 26.94
C ASP A 102 -23.16 4.24 25.77
N ILE A 103 -22.43 4.31 24.65
CA ILE A 103 -22.89 4.99 23.43
C ILE A 103 -23.79 4.03 22.66
N ARG A 104 -24.92 4.53 22.14
CA ARG A 104 -25.82 3.75 21.29
C ARG A 104 -25.42 3.93 19.82
N PRO A 105 -24.81 2.92 19.14
CA PRO A 105 -24.34 3.07 17.77
C PRO A 105 -25.39 3.57 16.78
N SER A 106 -26.66 3.18 16.98
CA SER A 106 -27.78 3.58 16.13
C SER A 106 -28.19 5.06 16.23
N ARG A 107 -27.52 5.86 17.06
CA ARG A 107 -27.81 7.28 17.27
C ARG A 107 -26.72 8.21 16.76
N VAL A 108 -25.57 7.66 16.36
CA VAL A 108 -24.43 8.44 15.90
C VAL A 108 -24.04 7.93 14.52
N ASP A 109 -24.31 8.77 13.52
CA ASP A 109 -23.93 8.50 12.14
C ASP A 109 -22.50 9.01 11.86
N SER A 110 -21.82 8.38 10.91
CA SER A 110 -20.54 8.89 10.40
C SER A 110 -20.73 10.22 9.68
N LEU A 111 -19.66 11.00 9.61
CA LEU A 111 -19.68 12.24 8.84
C LEU A 111 -19.63 11.94 7.34
N PRO A 112 -20.27 12.78 6.50
CA PRO A 112 -20.16 12.66 5.06
C PRO A 112 -18.69 12.86 4.64
N LEU A 113 -18.10 11.81 4.07
CA LEU A 113 -16.72 11.86 3.63
C LEU A 113 -16.55 12.75 2.39
N PRO A 114 -15.38 13.39 2.21
CA PRO A 114 -15.09 14.15 1.00
C PRO A 114 -15.24 13.30 -0.26
N ASP A 115 -15.91 13.87 -1.28
CA ASP A 115 -16.01 13.26 -2.60
C ASP A 115 -14.74 13.52 -3.41
N GLY A 116 -13.87 12.52 -3.43
CA GLY A 116 -12.61 12.56 -4.13
C GLY A 116 -12.79 12.45 -5.64
N ARG A 117 -12.12 13.36 -6.37
CA ARG A 117 -12.03 13.22 -7.83
C ARG A 117 -11.05 12.11 -8.18
N CYS A 118 -11.58 11.00 -8.67
CA CYS A 118 -10.77 9.98 -9.34
C CYS A 118 -10.36 10.47 -10.73
N ARG A 119 -9.12 10.19 -11.11
CA ARG A 119 -8.72 10.24 -12.51
C ARG A 119 -9.37 9.10 -13.29
N SER A 120 -9.65 9.34 -14.56
CA SER A 120 -10.35 8.40 -15.44
C SER A 120 -9.52 7.17 -15.84
N GLY A 121 -8.21 7.19 -15.60
CA GLY A 121 -7.32 6.07 -15.91
C GLY A 121 -5.98 6.20 -15.20
N TYR A 122 -5.26 5.09 -15.11
CA TYR A 122 -4.00 5.00 -14.39
C TYR A 122 -2.84 4.64 -15.33
N SER A 123 -1.77 5.44 -15.30
CA SER A 123 -0.59 5.22 -16.14
C SER A 123 0.35 4.17 -15.53
N GLU A 124 1.20 3.59 -16.37
CA GLU A 124 2.30 2.72 -15.94
C GLU A 124 3.16 3.36 -14.84
N LYS A 125 3.47 4.67 -14.96
CA LYS A 125 4.20 5.41 -13.91
C LYS A 125 3.54 5.36 -12.54
N TRP A 126 2.21 5.38 -12.50
CA TRP A 126 1.52 5.24 -11.22
C TRP A 126 1.54 3.81 -10.72
N PHE A 127 1.38 2.82 -11.60
CA PHE A 127 1.45 1.43 -11.17
C PHE A 127 2.86 1.10 -10.66
N ALA A 128 3.90 1.65 -11.27
CA ALA A 128 5.27 1.60 -10.76
C ALA A 128 5.39 2.21 -9.36
N GLY A 129 4.76 3.36 -9.11
CA GLY A 129 4.71 3.97 -7.77
C GLY A 129 3.95 3.12 -6.74
N LEU A 130 2.84 2.49 -7.14
CA LEU A 130 2.12 1.53 -6.30
C LEU A 130 3.01 0.32 -5.99
N PHE A 131 3.61 -0.28 -7.02
CA PHE A 131 4.53 -1.41 -6.92
C PHE A 131 5.71 -1.09 -5.99
N ASP A 132 6.34 0.06 -6.14
CA ASP A 132 7.41 0.55 -5.27
C ASP A 132 7.01 0.60 -3.80
N GLY A 133 5.81 1.09 -3.51
CA GLY A 133 5.33 1.24 -2.14
C GLY A 133 5.02 -0.10 -1.47
N ILE A 134 4.36 -1.02 -2.20
CA ILE A 134 3.69 -2.18 -1.58
C ILE A 134 4.25 -3.54 -2.00
N CYS A 135 5.07 -3.61 -3.05
CA CYS A 135 5.63 -4.88 -3.49
C CYS A 135 6.65 -5.40 -2.48
N ARG A 136 6.63 -6.70 -2.26
CA ARG A 136 7.64 -7.44 -1.50
C ARG A 136 8.09 -8.63 -2.33
N TYR A 137 9.39 -8.70 -2.60
CA TYR A 137 10.02 -9.90 -3.17
C TYR A 137 10.16 -10.96 -2.09
N ARG A 138 9.79 -12.20 -2.41
CA ARG A 138 9.92 -13.35 -1.51
C ARG A 138 10.28 -14.60 -2.29
N ALA A 139 11.02 -15.50 -1.66
CA ALA A 139 11.07 -16.88 -2.09
C ALA A 139 9.90 -17.64 -1.46
N SER A 140 9.20 -18.44 -2.26
CA SER A 140 8.20 -19.39 -1.76
C SER A 140 8.73 -20.80 -1.91
N ILE A 141 8.56 -21.59 -0.87
CA ILE A 141 9.02 -22.98 -0.79
C ILE A 141 7.79 -23.88 -0.74
N ALA A 142 7.76 -24.88 -1.60
CA ALA A 142 6.72 -25.89 -1.65
C ALA A 142 7.34 -27.29 -1.64
N GLN A 143 6.63 -28.27 -1.08
CA GLN A 143 7.00 -29.68 -1.23
C GLN A 143 6.71 -30.14 -2.66
N THR A 144 7.60 -30.97 -3.20
CA THR A 144 7.41 -31.57 -4.53
C THR A 144 8.16 -32.90 -4.63
N ASP A 145 7.61 -33.82 -5.40
CA ASP A 145 8.26 -35.09 -5.76
C ASP A 145 9.10 -34.97 -7.05
N GLU A 146 9.01 -33.83 -7.75
CA GLU A 146 9.71 -33.59 -9.02
C GLU A 146 11.22 -33.39 -8.86
N VAL A 147 11.66 -33.01 -7.65
CA VAL A 147 13.06 -32.71 -7.35
C VAL A 147 13.55 -33.62 -6.22
N ARG A 148 14.75 -34.18 -6.39
CA ARG A 148 15.36 -35.13 -5.44
C ARG A 148 15.41 -34.63 -3.99
N ILE A 149 15.45 -33.33 -3.77
CA ILE A 149 15.50 -32.74 -2.41
C ILE A 149 14.14 -32.71 -1.71
N GLY A 150 13.04 -33.06 -2.38
CA GLY A 150 11.68 -33.08 -1.83
C GLY A 150 11.00 -31.71 -1.72
N TYR A 151 11.68 -30.65 -2.17
CA TYR A 151 11.23 -29.27 -2.11
C TYR A 151 11.57 -28.52 -3.39
N THR A 152 10.77 -27.53 -3.74
CA THR A 152 11.03 -26.55 -4.79
C THR A 152 10.93 -25.14 -4.22
N MET A 153 11.60 -24.21 -4.87
CA MET A 153 11.58 -22.79 -4.52
C MET A 153 11.29 -21.98 -5.79
N TYR A 154 10.43 -20.97 -5.68
CA TYR A 154 10.18 -20.03 -6.75
C TYR A 154 10.10 -18.60 -6.22
N PRO A 155 10.57 -17.61 -7.00
CA PRO A 155 10.45 -16.21 -6.63
C PRO A 155 9.01 -15.74 -6.79
N ILE A 156 8.61 -14.82 -5.92
CA ILE A 156 7.32 -14.15 -5.93
C ILE A 156 7.55 -12.65 -5.79
N ALA A 157 6.92 -11.86 -6.66
CA ALA A 157 6.66 -10.45 -6.40
C ALA A 157 5.21 -10.31 -5.93
N ARG A 158 5.01 -10.00 -4.64
CA ARG A 158 3.67 -9.89 -4.03
C ARG A 158 3.36 -8.43 -3.72
N MET A 159 2.24 -7.95 -4.21
CA MET A 159 1.66 -6.65 -3.87
C MET A 159 0.45 -6.88 -2.98
N HIS A 160 0.39 -6.20 -1.84
CA HIS A 160 -0.73 -6.30 -0.91
C HIS A 160 -0.99 -4.96 -0.23
N LEU A 161 -2.23 -4.49 -0.31
CA LEU A 161 -2.68 -3.26 0.32
C LEU A 161 -4.16 -3.36 0.71
N THR A 162 -4.42 -3.24 2.00
CA THR A 162 -5.77 -3.29 2.60
C THR A 162 -6.30 -1.90 2.88
N GLY A 163 -7.62 -1.72 2.94
CA GLY A 163 -8.23 -0.43 3.26
C GLY A 163 -8.22 0.52 2.08
N VAL A 164 -8.42 -0.03 0.89
CA VAL A 164 -8.35 0.72 -0.37
C VAL A 164 -9.71 0.89 -1.00
N SER A 165 -9.85 1.93 -1.83
CA SER A 165 -11.07 2.13 -2.60
C SER A 165 -11.26 1.01 -3.62
N LYS A 166 -12.52 0.69 -3.93
CA LYS A 166 -12.83 -0.28 -5.01
C LYS A 166 -12.22 0.18 -6.33
N GLN A 167 -12.25 1.49 -6.61
CA GLN A 167 -11.67 2.04 -7.82
C GLN A 167 -10.17 1.74 -7.92
N LEU A 168 -9.40 1.91 -6.83
CA LEU A 168 -7.97 1.58 -6.83
C LEU A 168 -7.75 0.10 -7.19
N VAL A 169 -8.52 -0.79 -6.59
CA VAL A 169 -8.45 -2.23 -6.88
C VAL A 169 -8.75 -2.50 -8.36
N ASP A 170 -9.86 -1.97 -8.88
CA ASP A 170 -10.28 -2.16 -10.26
C ASP A 170 -9.17 -1.70 -11.22
N TYR A 171 -8.65 -0.48 -11.05
CA TYR A 171 -7.62 0.07 -11.93
C TYR A 171 -6.29 -0.68 -11.85
N ALA A 172 -5.89 -1.15 -10.67
CA ALA A 172 -4.67 -1.93 -10.52
C ALA A 172 -4.81 -3.31 -11.19
N LEU A 173 -6.00 -3.92 -11.14
CA LEU A 173 -6.28 -5.17 -11.85
C LEU A 173 -6.34 -4.95 -13.37
N ASP A 174 -7.04 -3.92 -13.84
CA ASP A 174 -7.09 -3.55 -15.26
C ASP A 174 -5.67 -3.36 -15.84
N TYR A 175 -4.77 -2.72 -15.07
CA TYR A 175 -3.38 -2.60 -15.48
C TYR A 175 -2.70 -3.96 -15.58
N CYS A 176 -2.82 -4.83 -14.57
CA CYS A 176 -2.25 -6.17 -14.60
C CYS A 176 -2.73 -6.97 -15.83
N GLU A 177 -4.04 -6.95 -16.11
CA GLU A 177 -4.64 -7.60 -17.28
C GLU A 177 -4.06 -7.05 -18.58
N SER A 178 -3.89 -5.72 -18.68
CA SER A 178 -3.37 -5.07 -19.88
C SER A 178 -1.91 -5.43 -20.19
N THR A 179 -1.13 -5.86 -19.19
CA THR A 179 0.28 -6.25 -19.40
C THR A 179 0.43 -7.59 -20.13
N GLY A 180 -0.59 -8.46 -20.07
CA GLY A 180 -0.50 -9.84 -20.56
C GLY A 180 0.51 -10.71 -19.80
N ILE A 181 0.98 -10.28 -18.64
CA ILE A 181 1.85 -11.05 -17.74
C ILE A 181 0.96 -11.91 -16.84
N ASP A 182 1.24 -13.20 -16.73
CA ASP A 182 0.48 -14.08 -15.84
C ASP A 182 0.65 -13.66 -14.37
N TYR A 183 -0.47 -13.47 -13.68
CA TYR A 183 -0.53 -13.14 -12.27
C TYR A 183 -1.66 -13.90 -11.58
N GLY A 184 -1.52 -14.11 -10.27
CA GLY A 184 -2.63 -14.53 -9.43
C GLY A 184 -3.19 -13.36 -8.64
N SER A 185 -4.49 -13.41 -8.37
CA SER A 185 -5.20 -12.39 -7.61
C SER A 185 -6.13 -13.04 -6.60
N SER A 186 -6.18 -12.42 -5.43
CA SER A 186 -7.17 -12.70 -4.38
C SER A 186 -7.78 -11.39 -3.87
N SER A 187 -7.71 -10.35 -4.70
CA SER A 187 -8.25 -9.03 -4.39
C SER A 187 -9.74 -9.10 -4.14
N THR A 188 -10.21 -8.29 -3.19
CA THR A 188 -11.63 -8.05 -2.93
C THR A 188 -11.94 -6.56 -3.11
N ARG A 189 -13.16 -6.14 -2.78
CA ARG A 189 -13.60 -4.74 -2.95
C ARG A 189 -12.67 -3.72 -2.28
N HIS A 190 -12.08 -4.04 -1.13
CA HIS A 190 -11.28 -3.12 -0.31
C HIS A 190 -9.91 -3.68 0.09
N ASP A 191 -9.50 -4.74 -0.61
CA ASP A 191 -8.23 -5.43 -0.39
C ASP A 191 -7.60 -5.72 -1.74
N PHE A 192 -6.48 -5.07 -2.05
CA PHE A 192 -5.72 -5.34 -3.24
C PHE A 192 -4.65 -6.37 -2.94
N GLN A 193 -4.74 -7.55 -3.57
CA GLN A 193 -3.75 -8.61 -3.44
C GLN A 193 -3.47 -9.30 -4.78
N VAL A 194 -2.30 -9.02 -5.33
CA VAL A 194 -1.77 -9.59 -6.57
C VAL A 194 -0.40 -10.20 -6.33
N TYR A 195 -0.11 -11.30 -7.02
CA TYR A 195 1.19 -11.95 -6.98
C TYR A 195 1.63 -12.42 -8.37
N PHE A 196 2.86 -12.10 -8.73
CA PHE A 196 3.54 -12.65 -9.90
C PHE A 196 4.40 -13.82 -9.44
N THR A 197 4.16 -15.00 -10.02
CA THR A 197 4.87 -16.25 -9.69
C THR A 197 5.63 -16.76 -10.91
N ALA A 198 6.65 -17.57 -10.66
CA ALA A 198 7.67 -17.99 -11.62
C ALA A 198 8.63 -16.85 -12.01
N HIS A 199 9.91 -17.21 -12.21
CA HIS A 199 10.99 -16.24 -12.47
C HIS A 199 10.73 -15.40 -13.73
N GLN A 200 10.08 -15.95 -14.76
CA GLN A 200 9.75 -15.26 -16.01
C GLN A 200 8.75 -14.11 -15.80
N ASN A 201 7.68 -14.33 -15.03
CA ASN A 201 6.68 -13.28 -14.80
C ASN A 201 7.22 -12.21 -13.86
N VAL A 202 7.99 -12.61 -12.84
CA VAL A 202 8.70 -11.67 -11.96
C VAL A 202 9.69 -10.82 -12.77
N ARG A 203 10.47 -11.42 -13.67
CA ARG A 203 11.37 -10.68 -14.58
C ARG A 203 10.60 -9.65 -15.41
N LYS A 204 9.56 -10.10 -16.12
CA LYS A 204 8.76 -9.22 -17.01
C LYS A 204 8.20 -8.01 -16.27
N ILE A 205 7.55 -8.22 -15.12
CA ILE A 205 6.94 -7.08 -14.40
C ILE A 205 8.02 -6.12 -13.86
N ILE A 206 9.16 -6.63 -13.41
CA ILE A 206 10.27 -5.77 -12.98
C ILE A 206 10.80 -4.96 -14.16
N GLU A 207 11.09 -5.60 -15.30
CA GLU A 207 11.62 -4.91 -16.50
C GLU A 207 10.65 -3.84 -17.02
N THR A 208 9.33 -4.09 -16.97
CA THR A 208 8.31 -3.11 -17.33
C THR A 208 8.32 -1.88 -16.40
N LEU A 209 8.45 -2.09 -15.08
CA LEU A 209 8.29 -1.00 -14.11
C LEU A 209 9.61 -0.33 -13.68
N LEU A 210 10.76 -0.97 -13.90
CA LEU A 210 12.07 -0.49 -13.49
C LEU A 210 12.41 0.93 -14.01
N PRO A 211 12.07 1.32 -15.26
CA PRO A 211 12.32 2.69 -15.74
C PRO A 211 11.61 3.77 -14.92
N HIS A 212 10.59 3.40 -14.15
CA HIS A 212 9.77 4.29 -13.34
C HIS A 212 9.93 4.04 -11.82
N SER A 213 10.71 3.04 -11.43
CA SER A 213 10.95 2.69 -10.04
C SER A 213 11.95 3.66 -9.40
N ILE A 214 11.63 4.09 -8.18
CA ILE A 214 12.43 4.95 -7.31
C ILE A 214 12.81 4.15 -6.06
N VAL A 215 11.84 3.63 -5.32
CA VAL A 215 12.07 3.01 -4.00
C VAL A 215 12.63 1.60 -4.13
N LEU A 216 12.02 0.75 -4.97
CA LEU A 216 12.48 -0.62 -5.14
C LEU A 216 13.58 -0.76 -6.19
N ARG A 217 14.06 0.33 -6.79
CA ARG A 217 14.97 0.28 -7.93
C ARG A 217 16.19 -0.63 -7.71
N GLN A 218 16.96 -0.39 -6.65
CA GLN A 218 18.17 -1.18 -6.35
C GLN A 218 17.84 -2.65 -6.08
N HIS A 219 16.73 -2.93 -5.37
CA HIS A 219 16.28 -4.29 -5.10
C HIS A 219 15.84 -5.00 -6.37
N SER A 220 15.15 -4.29 -7.26
CA SER A 220 14.73 -4.77 -8.58
C SER A 220 15.92 -5.06 -9.49
N GLU A 221 16.93 -4.20 -9.52
CA GLU A 221 18.20 -4.43 -10.24
C GLU A 221 18.90 -5.69 -9.71
N LEU A 222 19.02 -5.83 -8.38
CA LEU A 222 19.58 -7.04 -7.76
C LEU A 222 18.80 -8.31 -8.13
N MET A 223 17.47 -8.24 -8.18
CA MET A 223 16.63 -9.35 -8.61
C MET A 223 16.96 -9.77 -10.05
N LEU A 224 17.07 -8.82 -10.98
CA LEU A 224 17.35 -9.09 -12.40
C LEU A 224 18.77 -9.60 -12.65
N GLU A 225 19.75 -9.03 -11.95
CA GLU A 225 21.19 -9.28 -12.20
C GLU A 225 21.71 -10.51 -11.47
N SER A 226 21.21 -10.81 -10.28
CA SER A 226 21.81 -11.83 -9.39
C SER A 226 20.85 -12.94 -8.97
N ILE A 227 19.59 -12.62 -8.66
CA ILE A 227 18.67 -13.59 -8.05
C ILE A 227 17.93 -14.42 -9.10
N LEU A 228 17.23 -13.79 -10.03
CA LEU A 228 16.44 -14.48 -11.06
C LEU A 228 17.28 -15.37 -11.99
N PRO A 229 18.50 -14.98 -12.42
CA PRO A 229 19.37 -15.88 -13.20
C PRO A 229 19.65 -17.21 -12.51
N ARG A 230 19.81 -17.23 -11.18
CA ARG A 230 20.05 -18.47 -10.42
C ARG A 230 18.83 -19.39 -10.39
N PHE A 231 17.61 -18.83 -10.46
CA PHE A 231 16.40 -19.63 -10.64
C PHE A 231 16.33 -20.22 -12.06
N GLU A 232 16.72 -19.47 -13.08
CA GLU A 232 16.78 -19.93 -14.48
C GLU A 232 17.81 -21.07 -14.66
N GLU A 233 18.95 -20.98 -13.99
CA GLU A 233 20.01 -22.00 -13.96
C GLU A 233 19.64 -23.25 -13.13
N GLY A 234 18.50 -23.26 -12.45
CA GLY A 234 18.05 -24.41 -11.66
C GLY A 234 18.77 -24.59 -10.32
N VAL A 235 19.46 -23.57 -9.80
CA VAL A 235 20.25 -23.65 -8.53
C VAL A 235 19.39 -24.16 -7.36
N HIS A 236 18.13 -23.75 -7.32
CA HIS A 236 17.10 -24.15 -6.36
C HIS A 236 16.77 -25.66 -6.35
N THR A 237 17.23 -26.44 -7.33
CA THR A 237 16.95 -27.88 -7.42
C THR A 237 17.96 -28.76 -6.67
N THR A 238 19.05 -28.14 -6.18
CA THR A 238 20.10 -28.83 -5.42
C THR A 238 20.05 -28.41 -3.95
N LYS A 239 20.48 -29.29 -3.04
CA LYS A 239 20.48 -28.97 -1.60
C LYS A 239 21.37 -27.76 -1.29
N THR A 240 22.56 -27.69 -1.87
CA THR A 240 23.49 -26.57 -1.68
C THR A 240 22.90 -25.28 -2.23
N GLY A 241 22.48 -25.27 -3.50
CA GLY A 241 21.92 -24.09 -4.13
C GLY A 241 20.64 -23.59 -3.48
N PHE A 242 19.82 -24.50 -2.93
CA PHE A 242 18.64 -24.14 -2.14
C PHE A 242 19.01 -23.33 -0.89
N TYR A 243 20.07 -23.71 -0.16
CA TYR A 243 20.56 -22.94 0.99
C TYR A 243 21.22 -21.62 0.59
N GLU A 244 21.88 -21.56 -0.56
CA GLU A 244 22.50 -20.32 -1.04
C GLU A 244 21.49 -19.29 -1.60
N LEU A 245 20.22 -19.68 -1.77
CA LEU A 245 19.13 -18.79 -2.20
C LEU A 245 18.27 -18.28 -1.04
N LEU A 246 18.45 -18.83 0.17
CA LEU A 246 17.83 -18.36 1.42
C LEU A 246 18.62 -17.21 2.03
#